data_AF-A0A1B8D3M1-F1
#
_entry.id   AF-A0A1B8D3M1-F1
#
_cell.length_a   1.000
_cell.length_b   1.000
_cell.length_c   1.000
_cell.angle_alpha   90.00
_cell.angle_beta   90.00
_cell.angle_gamma   90.00
#
_symmetry.space_group_name_H-M   'P 1'
#
loop_
_entity.id
_entity.type
_entity.pdbx_description
1 polymer ?
#
loop_
_entity_poly.entity_id
_entity_poly.type
_entity_poly.pdbx_seq_one_letter_code
_entity_poly.pdbx_strand_id
1 'polypeptide(L)'
;MAVAWNRLIRFVATDRRILRGEPILPSPDFDLGNTTAETQLKALIISGHDLYNTTGATEVTNEVAIVKELLGPLAQTDVPILRCVGLNYAKHIKEANRSAPPFPFIFFKPITTVTDHNVNVVIPKICQDDQADYEGELCIVIGRDAKDVSEADALDYVAAYTCGNDISSRKLQRDAAYAGRIPQWGFSKGFDTFAPLGPCLVSSKLIDDPAKLHLKTTVDGE
;
A
#
# COMPACT_ATOMS: atom_id res chain seq x y z
N MET A 1 0.37 18.41 -1.87
CA MET A 1 -1.11 18.53 -2.04
C MET A 1 -1.82 18.31 -0.70
N ALA A 2 -2.95 18.97 -0.42
CA ALA A 2 -3.66 18.83 0.86
C ALA A 2 -5.04 18.17 0.67
N VAL A 3 -5.15 16.88 0.98
CA VAL A 3 -6.42 16.15 1.03
C VAL A 3 -7.22 16.50 2.29
N ALA A 4 -8.54 16.23 2.26
CA ALA A 4 -9.47 16.61 3.33
C ALA A 4 -9.23 15.89 4.67
N TRP A 5 -8.52 14.77 4.66
CA TRP A 5 -8.28 13.90 5.81
C TRP A 5 -6.79 13.86 6.19
N ASN A 6 -6.50 13.44 7.41
CA ASN A 6 -5.17 13.19 7.96
C ASN A 6 -4.77 11.73 7.77
N ARG A 7 -5.67 10.82 8.15
CA ARG A 7 -5.53 9.38 7.99
C ARG A 7 -6.84 8.85 7.43
N LEU A 8 -6.76 7.97 6.44
CA LEU A 8 -7.94 7.34 5.85
C LEU A 8 -7.89 5.84 6.09
N ILE A 9 -8.94 5.31 6.70
CA ILE A 9 -9.23 3.88 6.77
C ILE A 9 -10.46 3.56 5.94
N ARG A 10 -10.48 2.36 5.37
CA ARG A 10 -11.69 1.71 4.84
C ARG A 10 -12.02 0.56 5.78
N PHE A 11 -13.29 0.42 6.14
CA PHE A 11 -13.66 -0.51 7.20
C PHE A 11 -15.10 -1.00 7.09
N VAL A 12 -15.37 -2.15 7.70
CA VAL A 12 -16.74 -2.61 8.00
C VAL A 12 -17.14 -1.99 9.35
N ALA A 13 -18.25 -1.26 9.36
CA ALA A 13 -18.83 -0.72 10.58
C ALA A 13 -19.65 -1.77 11.36
N THR A 14 -19.95 -1.50 12.62
CA THR A 14 -20.80 -2.41 13.44
C THR A 14 -22.22 -2.57 12.89
N ASP A 15 -22.72 -1.58 12.14
CA ASP A 15 -23.99 -1.66 11.39
C ASP A 15 -23.87 -2.41 10.04
N ARG A 16 -22.70 -2.95 9.73
CA ARG A 16 -22.33 -3.73 8.54
C ARG A 16 -22.15 -2.92 7.24
N ARG A 17 -22.21 -1.59 7.28
CA ARG A 17 -21.83 -0.78 6.11
C ARG A 17 -20.31 -0.85 5.90
N ILE A 18 -19.88 -0.81 4.63
CA ILE A 18 -18.49 -0.55 4.29
C ILE A 18 -18.34 0.95 4.11
N LEU A 19 -17.50 1.57 4.94
CA LEU A 19 -17.32 3.00 5.01
C LEU A 19 -15.85 3.37 4.84
N ARG A 20 -15.61 4.65 4.54
CA ARG A 20 -14.29 5.28 4.69
C ARG A 20 -14.38 6.32 5.78
N GLY A 21 -13.31 6.50 6.54
CA GLY A 21 -13.30 7.44 7.64
C GLY A 21 -11.91 7.82 8.12
N GLU A 22 -11.87 8.90 8.89
CA GLU A 22 -10.70 9.31 9.65
C GLU A 22 -10.75 8.69 11.06
N PRO A 23 -9.79 7.82 11.43
CA PRO A 23 -9.81 7.17 12.73
C PRO A 23 -9.55 8.17 13.85
N ILE A 24 -10.36 8.10 14.90
CA ILE A 24 -10.14 8.83 16.15
C ILE A 24 -9.21 7.96 17.00
N LEU A 25 -7.91 8.23 16.93
CA LEU A 25 -6.89 7.45 17.63
C LEU A 25 -7.10 7.51 19.16
N PRO A 26 -7.19 6.36 19.85
CA PRO A 26 -7.28 6.32 21.31
C PRO A 26 -6.07 6.93 22.02
N SER A 27 -4.89 6.83 21.39
CA SER A 27 -3.63 7.41 21.83
C SER A 27 -2.72 7.68 20.62
N PRO A 28 -1.69 8.54 20.74
CA PRO A 28 -0.76 8.83 19.65
C PRO A 28 -0.03 7.60 19.09
N ASP A 29 0.25 6.62 19.97
CA ASP A 29 1.00 5.40 19.64
C ASP A 29 0.10 4.20 19.32
N PHE A 30 -1.21 4.42 19.17
CA PHE A 30 -2.14 3.36 18.82
C PHE A 30 -1.84 2.81 17.42
N ASP A 31 -1.44 1.54 17.36
CA ASP A 31 -1.24 0.84 16.10
C ASP A 31 -2.60 0.44 15.50
N LEU A 32 -3.00 1.18 14.46
CA LEU A 32 -4.22 0.92 13.70
C LEU A 32 -4.28 -0.52 13.16
N GLY A 33 -3.13 -1.15 12.84
CA GLY A 33 -3.10 -2.53 12.33
C GLY A 33 -3.70 -3.56 13.28
N ASN A 34 -3.74 -3.26 14.58
CA ASN A 34 -4.29 -4.14 15.62
C ASN A 34 -5.78 -3.90 15.90
N THR A 35 -6.47 -3.12 15.05
CA THR A 35 -7.89 -2.82 15.24
C THR A 35 -8.75 -4.07 15.06
N THR A 36 -9.55 -4.37 16.08
CA THR A 36 -10.59 -5.41 16.08
C THR A 36 -11.92 -4.83 16.57
N ALA A 37 -13.00 -5.60 16.55
CA ALA A 37 -14.29 -5.18 17.09
C ALA A 37 -14.20 -4.79 18.59
N GLU A 38 -13.35 -5.46 19.35
CA GLU A 38 -13.13 -5.23 20.79
C GLU A 38 -12.41 -3.90 21.05
N THR A 39 -11.60 -3.42 20.10
CA THR A 39 -10.91 -2.13 20.25
C THR A 39 -11.87 -0.94 20.30
N GLN A 40 -13.10 -1.12 19.80
CA GLN A 40 -14.13 -0.07 19.74
C GLN A 40 -13.61 1.23 19.09
N LEU A 41 -12.70 1.10 18.12
CA LEU A 41 -12.14 2.23 17.39
C LEU A 41 -13.28 3.02 16.73
N LYS A 42 -13.29 4.34 16.93
CA LYS A 42 -14.23 5.25 16.30
C LYS A 42 -13.59 5.89 15.07
N ALA A 43 -14.39 6.17 14.06
CA ALA A 43 -13.96 6.94 12.91
C ALA A 43 -15.01 7.99 12.53
N LEU A 44 -14.54 9.17 12.14
CA LEU A 44 -15.36 10.18 11.50
C LEU A 44 -15.55 9.80 10.04
N ILE A 45 -16.79 9.69 9.57
CA ILE A 45 -17.07 9.24 8.20
C ILE A 45 -16.57 10.28 7.20
N ILE A 46 -15.89 9.82 6.16
CA ILE A 46 -15.50 10.64 5.01
C ILE A 46 -16.63 10.56 3.98
N SER A 47 -17.17 11.73 3.62
CA SER A 47 -18.13 11.88 2.53
C SER A 47 -17.41 12.37 1.27
N GLY A 48 -17.92 12.01 0.10
CA GLY A 48 -17.33 12.33 -1.20
C GLY A 48 -16.84 11.10 -1.97
N HIS A 49 -16.87 11.19 -3.31
CA HIS A 49 -16.47 10.09 -4.19
C HIS A 49 -14.96 10.06 -4.45
N ASP A 50 -14.35 11.22 -4.67
CA ASP A 50 -12.93 11.37 -4.97
C ASP A 50 -12.14 11.65 -3.68
N LEU A 51 -11.41 10.65 -3.19
CA LEU A 51 -10.65 10.73 -1.94
C LEU A 51 -9.52 11.78 -1.99
N TYR A 52 -9.12 12.18 -3.18
CA TYR A 52 -8.04 13.14 -3.43
C TYR A 52 -8.58 14.52 -3.80
N ASN A 53 -9.90 14.73 -3.74
CA ASN A 53 -10.50 16.02 -4.03
C ASN A 53 -9.99 17.10 -3.07
N THR A 54 -9.69 18.28 -3.62
CA THR A 54 -9.24 19.46 -2.88
C THR A 54 -10.19 20.66 -3.00
N THR A 55 -11.33 20.48 -3.68
CA THR A 55 -12.33 21.54 -3.93
C THR A 55 -13.40 21.59 -2.84
N GLY A 56 -13.35 20.71 -1.84
CA GLY A 56 -14.35 20.57 -0.79
C GLY A 56 -15.51 19.63 -1.12
N ALA A 57 -15.44 18.89 -2.24
CA ALA A 57 -16.43 17.85 -2.56
C ALA A 57 -16.23 16.56 -1.73
N THR A 58 -15.06 16.42 -1.10
CA THR A 58 -14.75 15.38 -0.13
C THR A 58 -14.44 16.03 1.21
N GLU A 59 -15.02 15.52 2.28
CA GLU A 59 -14.88 16.07 3.63
C GLU A 59 -14.87 14.97 4.69
N VAL A 60 -14.19 15.26 5.81
CA VAL A 60 -14.36 14.50 7.05
C VAL A 60 -15.57 15.06 7.78
N THR A 61 -16.64 14.28 7.88
CA THR A 61 -17.91 14.70 8.50
C THR A 61 -17.84 14.64 10.03
N ASN A 62 -18.90 15.08 10.70
CA ASN A 62 -19.10 14.88 12.14
C ASN A 62 -19.83 13.56 12.47
N GLU A 63 -20.20 12.74 11.48
CA GLU A 63 -20.83 11.44 11.72
C GLU A 63 -19.78 10.44 12.20
N VAL A 64 -20.05 9.79 13.33
CA VAL A 64 -19.15 8.80 13.93
C VAL A 64 -19.67 7.39 13.66
N ALA A 65 -18.80 6.51 13.17
CA ALA A 65 -19.03 5.08 13.09
C ALA A 65 -18.06 4.31 14.00
N ILE A 66 -18.49 3.15 14.47
CA ILE A 66 -17.63 2.21 15.21
C ILE A 66 -17.07 1.20 14.21
N VAL A 67 -15.76 1.11 14.16
CA VAL A 67 -15.01 0.18 13.32
C VAL A 67 -15.15 -1.23 13.88
N LYS A 68 -15.71 -2.14 13.09
CA LYS A 68 -15.76 -3.57 13.43
C LYS A 68 -14.52 -4.29 12.91
N GLU A 69 -14.13 -3.98 11.68
CA GLU A 69 -13.04 -4.65 10.97
C GLU A 69 -12.40 -3.66 9.99
N LEU A 70 -11.07 -3.56 10.01
CA LEU A 70 -10.34 -2.80 9.01
C LEU A 70 -10.22 -3.59 7.71
N LEU A 71 -10.38 -2.88 6.60
CA LEU A 71 -10.07 -3.36 5.26
C LEU A 71 -8.78 -2.69 4.78
N GLY A 72 -8.29 -3.07 3.60
CA GLY A 72 -7.25 -2.31 2.92
C GLY A 72 -7.80 -0.91 2.61
N PRO A 73 -7.01 0.16 2.78
CA PRO A 73 -7.52 1.52 2.66
C PRO A 73 -7.93 1.90 1.23
N LEU A 74 -7.47 1.12 0.25
CA LEU A 74 -7.81 1.22 -1.17
C LEU A 74 -8.45 -0.09 -1.61
N ALA A 75 -9.67 -0.02 -2.13
CA ALA A 75 -10.26 -1.12 -2.87
C ALA A 75 -9.58 -1.25 -4.24
N GLN A 76 -9.73 -2.41 -4.89
CA GLN A 76 -9.18 -2.63 -6.24
C GLN A 76 -9.64 -1.57 -7.24
N THR A 77 -10.88 -1.09 -7.12
CA THR A 77 -11.45 -0.02 -7.96
C THR A 77 -10.82 1.36 -7.74
N ASP A 78 -10.15 1.56 -6.59
CA ASP A 78 -9.46 2.81 -6.27
C ASP A 78 -8.04 2.85 -6.83
N VAL A 79 -7.53 1.71 -7.32
CA VAL A 79 -6.15 1.55 -7.81
C VAL A 79 -6.19 1.30 -9.32
N PRO A 80 -6.27 2.34 -10.16
CA PRO A 80 -6.30 2.14 -11.62
C PRO A 80 -4.99 1.55 -12.15
N ILE A 81 -3.88 1.82 -11.46
CA ILE A 81 -2.55 1.34 -11.84
C ILE A 81 -1.67 1.16 -10.61
N LEU A 82 -1.02 0.01 -10.49
CA LEU A 82 -0.04 -0.28 -9.46
C LEU A 82 1.35 -0.40 -10.10
N ARG A 83 2.16 0.65 -9.92
CA ARG A 83 3.56 0.74 -10.39
C ARG A 83 4.50 0.33 -9.27
N CYS A 84 5.42 -0.55 -9.58
CA CYS A 84 6.41 -1.06 -8.63
C CYS A 84 7.82 -0.76 -9.14
N VAL A 85 8.75 -0.57 -8.20
CA VAL A 85 10.16 -0.25 -8.50
C VAL A 85 11.03 -1.41 -8.03
N GLY A 86 11.78 -2.02 -8.94
CA GLY A 86 12.78 -3.01 -8.62
C GLY A 86 14.13 -2.39 -8.27
N LEU A 87 14.93 -3.09 -7.47
CA LEU A 87 16.34 -2.75 -7.20
C LEU A 87 16.54 -1.32 -6.67
N ASN A 88 15.69 -0.86 -5.75
CA ASN A 88 15.69 0.53 -5.29
C ASN A 88 16.31 0.75 -3.89
N TYR A 89 16.49 -0.30 -3.09
CA TYR A 89 17.20 -0.19 -1.81
C TYR A 89 18.67 -0.54 -1.98
N ALA A 90 19.57 0.42 -1.69
CA ALA A 90 21.02 0.22 -1.81
C ALA A 90 21.54 -1.01 -1.04
N LYS A 91 20.92 -1.35 0.10
CA LYS A 91 21.23 -2.57 0.86
C LYS A 91 20.83 -3.83 0.09
N HIS A 92 19.61 -3.87 -0.47
CA HIS A 92 19.14 -4.98 -1.30
C HIS A 92 19.96 -5.14 -2.59
N ILE A 93 20.38 -4.04 -3.21
CA ILE A 93 21.26 -4.05 -4.40
C ILE A 93 22.60 -4.73 -4.07
N LYS A 94 23.18 -4.41 -2.89
CA LYS A 94 24.41 -5.04 -2.39
C LYS A 94 24.19 -6.51 -2.06
N GLU A 95 23.11 -6.87 -1.35
CA GLU A 95 22.76 -8.26 -1.03
C GLU A 95 22.53 -9.11 -2.28
N ALA A 96 21.95 -8.53 -3.33
CA ALA A 96 21.70 -9.19 -4.61
C ALA A 96 22.92 -9.22 -5.55
N ASN A 97 24.08 -8.66 -5.17
CA ASN A 97 25.27 -8.50 -6.02
C ASN A 97 24.96 -7.85 -7.39
N ARG A 98 24.10 -6.82 -7.41
CA ARG A 98 23.72 -6.09 -8.62
C ARG A 98 24.28 -4.67 -8.60
N SER A 99 24.46 -4.07 -9.76
CA SER A 99 24.63 -2.63 -9.90
C SER A 99 23.26 -1.97 -10.00
N ALA A 100 23.07 -0.82 -9.35
CA ALA A 100 21.88 -0.01 -9.56
C ALA A 100 21.78 0.35 -11.06
N PRO A 101 20.62 0.13 -11.71
CA PRO A 101 20.46 0.55 -13.10
C PRO A 101 20.51 2.09 -13.20
N PRO A 102 20.94 2.66 -14.34
CA PRO A 102 20.98 4.12 -14.53
C PRO A 102 19.59 4.77 -14.60
N PHE A 103 18.54 3.96 -14.74
CA PHE A 103 17.15 4.37 -14.70
C PHE A 103 16.34 3.40 -13.83
N PRO A 104 15.26 3.85 -13.17
CA PRO A 104 14.41 2.99 -12.36
C PRO A 104 13.88 1.77 -13.14
N PHE A 105 14.00 0.58 -12.57
CA PHE A 105 13.42 -0.64 -13.16
C PHE A 105 11.95 -0.75 -12.75
N ILE A 106 11.03 -0.46 -13.67
CA ILE A 106 9.60 -0.41 -13.39
C ILE A 106 8.90 -1.66 -13.91
N PHE A 107 7.97 -2.20 -13.12
CA PHE A 107 7.00 -3.21 -13.54
C PHE A 107 5.63 -2.89 -12.94
N PHE A 108 4.62 -3.63 -13.37
CA PHE A 108 3.24 -3.45 -12.95
C PHE A 108 2.71 -4.73 -12.33
N LYS A 109 1.88 -4.58 -11.29
CA LYS A 109 1.05 -5.67 -10.76
C LYS A 109 -0.40 -5.43 -11.19
N PRO A 110 -1.14 -6.46 -11.62
CA PRO A 110 -2.57 -6.36 -11.86
C PRO A 110 -3.32 -5.85 -10.62
N ILE A 111 -4.42 -5.13 -10.82
CA ILE A 111 -5.22 -4.61 -9.71
C ILE A 111 -5.84 -5.72 -8.85
N THR A 112 -6.00 -6.93 -9.41
CA THR A 112 -6.49 -8.11 -8.67
C THR A 112 -5.53 -8.59 -7.59
N THR A 113 -4.27 -8.15 -7.62
CA THR A 113 -3.29 -8.43 -6.58
C THR A 113 -3.57 -7.67 -5.29
N VAL A 114 -4.27 -6.51 -5.38
CA VAL A 114 -4.58 -5.67 -4.21
C VAL A 114 -5.56 -6.42 -3.30
N THR A 115 -5.17 -6.55 -2.03
CA THR A 115 -5.94 -7.24 -0.99
C THR A 115 -6.07 -6.41 0.26
N ASP A 116 -7.13 -6.70 1.02
CA ASP A 116 -7.48 -6.01 2.26
C ASP A 116 -6.52 -6.37 3.42
N HIS A 117 -6.51 -5.51 4.44
CA HIS A 117 -5.76 -5.71 5.68
C HIS A 117 -6.14 -7.01 6.37
N ASN A 118 -5.15 -7.71 6.94
CA ASN A 118 -5.34 -8.96 7.69
C ASN A 118 -6.05 -10.09 6.92
N VAL A 119 -5.99 -10.07 5.58
CA VAL A 119 -6.45 -11.17 4.72
C VAL A 119 -5.26 -12.06 4.34
N ASN A 120 -5.50 -13.36 4.27
CA ASN A 120 -4.48 -14.34 3.88
C ASN A 120 -3.97 -14.07 2.45
N VAL A 121 -2.64 -14.06 2.29
CA VAL A 121 -2.01 -14.16 0.98
C VAL A 121 -2.10 -15.61 0.50
N VAL A 122 -2.71 -15.83 -0.66
CA VAL A 122 -2.88 -17.16 -1.24
C VAL A 122 -1.69 -17.49 -2.11
N ILE A 123 -0.84 -18.41 -1.67
CA ILE A 123 0.30 -18.89 -2.47
C ILE A 123 -0.18 -19.92 -3.50
N PRO A 124 -0.13 -19.62 -4.81
CA PRO A 124 -0.59 -20.53 -5.85
C PRO A 124 0.26 -21.80 -5.91
N LYS A 125 -0.30 -22.92 -6.38
CA LYS A 125 0.41 -24.22 -6.47
C LYS A 125 1.77 -24.14 -7.18
N ILE A 126 1.87 -23.32 -8.23
CA ILE A 126 3.12 -23.12 -8.98
C ILE A 126 4.22 -22.39 -8.18
N CYS A 127 3.89 -21.82 -7.02
CA CYS A 127 4.77 -21.05 -6.14
C CYS A 127 5.01 -21.74 -4.77
N GLN A 128 4.47 -22.94 -4.53
CA GLN A 128 4.49 -23.62 -3.22
C GLN A 128 5.79 -24.40 -2.95
N ASP A 129 6.76 -24.38 -3.86
CA ASP A 129 8.07 -25.01 -3.75
C ASP A 129 9.14 -24.04 -3.20
N ASP A 130 8.82 -23.42 -2.06
CA ASP A 130 9.68 -22.51 -1.28
C ASP A 130 10.24 -21.32 -2.07
N GLN A 131 9.44 -20.76 -2.97
CA GLN A 131 9.84 -19.60 -3.78
C GLN A 131 9.00 -18.35 -3.54
N ALA A 132 7.95 -18.44 -2.73
CA ALA A 132 7.20 -17.26 -2.30
C ALA A 132 8.04 -16.45 -1.31
N ASP A 133 8.10 -15.13 -1.52
CA ASP A 133 8.93 -14.24 -0.73
C ASP A 133 8.20 -12.91 -0.50
N TYR A 134 8.49 -12.28 0.64
CA TYR A 134 7.93 -11.00 1.04
C TYR A 134 8.86 -9.85 0.67
N GLU A 135 8.29 -8.69 0.40
CA GLU A 135 9.04 -7.44 0.19
C GLU A 135 8.20 -6.32 0.82
N GLY A 136 8.47 -5.97 2.07
CA GLY A 136 7.82 -4.80 2.67
C GLY A 136 8.28 -3.54 1.96
N GLU A 137 7.33 -2.69 1.57
CA GLU A 137 7.57 -1.51 0.74
C GLU A 137 6.80 -0.30 1.27
N LEU A 138 7.40 0.89 1.11
CA LEU A 138 6.68 2.15 1.24
C LEU A 138 5.93 2.39 -0.06
N CYS A 139 4.60 2.48 0.02
CA CYS A 139 3.76 2.80 -1.12
C CYS A 139 3.37 4.29 -1.11
N ILE A 140 3.42 4.89 -2.30
CA ILE A 140 3.13 6.30 -2.52
C ILE A 140 1.83 6.40 -3.32
N VAL A 141 0.92 7.25 -2.87
CA VAL A 141 -0.35 7.53 -3.56
C VAL A 141 -0.26 8.88 -4.24
N ILE A 142 -0.34 8.87 -5.57
CA ILE A 142 -0.32 10.07 -6.39
C ILE A 142 -1.73 10.68 -6.39
N GLY A 143 -1.84 11.95 -5.96
CA GLY A 143 -3.12 12.63 -5.76
C GLY A 143 -3.66 13.40 -6.95
N ARG A 144 -2.81 13.70 -7.94
CA ARG A 144 -3.19 14.45 -9.15
C ARG A 144 -2.31 14.05 -10.32
N ASP A 145 -2.79 14.30 -11.54
CA ASP A 145 -2.07 13.99 -12.77
C ASP A 145 -0.68 14.63 -12.78
N ALA A 146 0.33 13.81 -13.09
CA ALA A 146 1.73 14.20 -13.13
C ALA A 146 2.35 13.84 -14.48
N LYS A 147 2.99 14.82 -15.13
CA LYS A 147 3.75 14.63 -16.37
C LYS A 147 4.94 15.57 -16.38
N ASP A 148 6.14 15.04 -16.68
CA ASP A 148 7.40 15.79 -16.75
C ASP A 148 7.65 16.68 -15.52
N VAL A 149 7.25 16.19 -14.34
CA VAL A 149 7.39 16.89 -13.06
C VAL A 149 8.87 16.92 -12.67
N SER A 150 9.33 18.09 -12.19
CA SER A 150 10.70 18.23 -11.69
C SER A 150 10.91 17.43 -10.41
N GLU A 151 12.15 17.05 -10.11
CA GLU A 151 12.47 16.37 -8.83
C GLU A 151 12.08 17.23 -7.63
N ALA A 152 12.28 18.55 -7.70
CA ALA A 152 11.96 19.49 -6.63
C ALA A 152 10.45 19.57 -6.34
N ASP A 153 9.61 19.38 -7.37
CA ASP A 153 8.15 19.47 -7.25
C ASP A 153 7.50 18.08 -7.03
N ALA A 154 8.27 16.99 -7.08
CA ALA A 154 7.73 15.63 -7.12
C ALA A 154 6.82 15.30 -5.92
N LEU A 155 7.23 15.70 -4.71
CA LEU A 155 6.47 15.43 -3.48
C LEU A 155 5.16 16.21 -3.40
N ASP A 156 5.00 17.31 -4.15
CA ASP A 156 3.75 18.08 -4.16
C ASP A 156 2.59 17.30 -4.79
N TYR A 157 2.89 16.29 -5.62
CA TYR A 157 1.92 15.42 -6.28
C TYR A 157 1.54 14.20 -5.43
N VAL A 158 2.22 13.98 -4.31
CA VAL A 158 1.90 12.89 -3.38
C VAL A 158 0.75 13.31 -2.47
N ALA A 159 -0.34 12.56 -2.48
CA ALA A 159 -1.47 12.74 -1.56
C ALA A 159 -1.24 12.02 -0.23
N ALA A 160 -0.68 10.82 -0.29
CA ALA A 160 -0.58 9.95 0.87
C ALA A 160 0.48 8.86 0.71
N TYR A 161 0.78 8.22 1.83
CA TYR A 161 1.63 7.05 1.94
C TYR A 161 0.88 5.91 2.64
N THR A 162 1.26 4.67 2.35
CA THR A 162 0.81 3.46 3.07
C THR A 162 1.93 2.43 3.06
N CYS A 163 1.85 1.42 3.90
CA CYS A 163 2.70 0.24 3.76
C CYS A 163 2.10 -0.69 2.69
N GLY A 164 2.97 -1.44 2.02
CA GLY A 164 2.59 -2.53 1.13
C GLY A 164 3.55 -3.70 1.23
N ASN A 165 3.15 -4.83 0.65
CA ASN A 165 4.00 -6.00 0.52
C ASN A 165 4.02 -6.48 -0.94
N ASP A 166 5.18 -6.42 -1.60
CA ASP A 166 5.35 -6.88 -2.98
C ASP A 166 5.72 -8.37 -3.02
N ILE A 167 4.71 -9.20 -2.70
CA ILE A 167 4.87 -10.65 -2.69
C ILE A 167 5.34 -11.14 -4.07
N SER A 168 6.32 -12.04 -4.03
CA SER A 168 7.08 -12.45 -5.20
C SER A 168 7.27 -13.96 -5.25
N SER A 169 7.22 -14.53 -6.45
CA SER A 169 7.66 -15.90 -6.73
C SER A 169 9.07 -15.89 -7.34
N ARG A 170 10.09 -16.26 -6.57
CA ARG A 170 11.50 -16.00 -6.91
C ARG A 170 12.04 -16.82 -8.09
N LYS A 171 11.64 -18.09 -8.25
CA LYS A 171 12.09 -18.87 -9.43
C LYS A 171 11.40 -18.35 -10.68
N LEU A 172 10.10 -18.06 -10.61
CA LEU A 172 9.36 -17.41 -11.69
C LEU A 172 9.88 -15.98 -12.01
N GLN A 173 10.58 -15.34 -11.07
CA GLN A 173 11.18 -14.02 -11.27
C GLN A 173 12.59 -14.06 -11.88
N ARG A 174 13.41 -15.07 -11.53
CA ARG A 174 14.88 -15.01 -11.74
C ARG A 174 15.48 -16.25 -12.40
N ASP A 175 14.88 -17.42 -12.21
CA ASP A 175 15.44 -18.68 -12.72
C ASP A 175 15.18 -18.80 -14.22
N ALA A 176 16.24 -18.91 -15.02
CA ALA A 176 16.13 -18.96 -16.48
C ALA A 176 15.35 -20.17 -16.99
N ALA A 177 15.28 -21.27 -16.24
CA ALA A 177 14.50 -22.45 -16.59
C ALA A 177 12.98 -22.20 -16.48
N TYR A 178 12.56 -21.27 -15.62
CA TYR A 178 11.16 -20.97 -15.36
C TYR A 178 10.70 -19.63 -15.94
N ALA A 179 11.52 -18.59 -15.78
CA ALA A 179 11.25 -17.22 -16.20
C ALA A 179 11.72 -16.92 -17.63
N GLY A 180 12.45 -17.85 -18.26
CA GLY A 180 13.13 -17.64 -19.53
C GLY A 180 14.39 -16.78 -19.40
N ARG A 181 15.08 -16.54 -20.52
CA ARG A 181 16.35 -15.79 -20.55
C ARG A 181 16.20 -14.30 -20.20
N ILE A 182 15.00 -13.75 -20.42
CA ILE A 182 14.67 -12.34 -20.15
C ILE A 182 13.44 -12.33 -19.24
N PRO A 183 13.63 -12.36 -17.91
CA PRO A 183 12.52 -12.51 -16.98
C PRO A 183 11.59 -11.29 -17.01
N GLN A 184 10.28 -11.55 -16.97
CA GLN A 184 9.23 -10.53 -16.87
C GLN A 184 8.61 -10.58 -15.47
N TRP A 185 8.93 -9.60 -14.62
CA TRP A 185 8.59 -9.66 -13.19
C TRP A 185 7.09 -9.58 -12.92
N GLY A 186 6.32 -8.98 -13.84
CA GLY A 186 4.87 -8.89 -13.72
C GLY A 186 4.19 -10.25 -13.54
N PHE A 187 4.69 -11.32 -14.17
CA PHE A 187 4.15 -12.67 -13.96
C PHE A 187 4.43 -13.19 -12.54
N SER A 188 5.70 -13.14 -12.12
CA SER A 188 6.13 -13.64 -10.82
C SER A 188 5.52 -12.92 -9.61
N LYS A 189 5.00 -11.71 -9.82
CA LYS A 189 4.46 -10.83 -8.80
C LYS A 189 2.96 -10.56 -9.00
N GLY A 190 2.35 -11.11 -10.04
CA GLY A 190 1.02 -10.71 -10.52
C GLY A 190 -0.13 -11.59 -10.05
N PHE A 191 0.10 -12.52 -9.13
CA PHE A 191 -0.94 -13.41 -8.62
C PHE A 191 -1.89 -12.67 -7.67
N ASP A 192 -3.16 -13.06 -7.64
CA ASP A 192 -4.15 -12.49 -6.71
C ASP A 192 -3.62 -12.51 -5.27
N THR A 193 -3.95 -11.49 -4.50
CA THR A 193 -3.45 -11.23 -3.12
C THR A 193 -1.97 -10.88 -2.95
N PHE A 194 -1.18 -10.79 -4.03
CA PHE A 194 0.27 -10.48 -3.94
C PHE A 194 0.60 -9.00 -3.70
N ALA A 195 -0.39 -8.12 -3.52
CA ALA A 195 -0.19 -6.71 -3.16
C ALA A 195 -1.05 -6.31 -1.95
N PRO A 196 -0.83 -6.86 -0.74
CA PRO A 196 -1.45 -6.30 0.47
C PRO A 196 -1.03 -4.84 0.64
N LEU A 197 -2.01 -3.96 0.87
CA LEU A 197 -1.80 -2.54 1.13
C LEU A 197 -2.54 -2.16 2.42
N GLY A 198 -1.90 -1.38 3.29
CA GLY A 198 -2.58 -0.81 4.46
C GLY A 198 -1.70 -0.65 5.70
N PRO A 199 -2.32 -0.54 6.90
CA PRO A 199 -3.77 -0.60 7.16
C PRO A 199 -4.52 0.71 6.86
N CYS A 200 -3.80 1.82 6.64
CA CYS A 200 -4.40 3.14 6.40
C CYS A 200 -3.58 3.95 5.40
N LEU A 201 -4.20 4.95 4.76
CA LEU A 201 -3.44 6.02 4.12
C LEU A 201 -3.08 7.09 5.13
N VAL A 202 -1.84 7.54 5.14
CA VAL A 202 -1.38 8.71 5.90
C VAL A 202 -1.16 9.85 4.93
N SER A 203 -1.86 10.96 5.13
CA SER A 203 -1.71 12.15 4.28
C SER A 203 -0.26 12.63 4.28
N SER A 204 0.23 13.06 3.12
CA SER A 204 1.59 13.56 2.96
C SER A 204 1.90 14.76 3.86
N LYS A 205 0.88 15.53 4.28
CA LYS A 205 1.05 16.64 5.24
C LYS A 205 1.48 16.23 6.65
N LEU A 206 1.37 14.93 6.99
CA LEU A 206 1.81 14.40 8.28
C LEU A 206 3.23 13.81 8.21
N ILE A 207 3.83 13.76 7.02
CA ILE A 207 5.15 13.16 6.79
C ILE A 207 6.01 14.23 6.11
N ASP A 208 6.78 14.96 6.91
CA ASP A 208 7.65 16.04 6.41
C ASP A 208 8.74 15.51 5.47
N ASP A 209 9.32 14.36 5.79
CA ASP A 209 10.42 13.76 5.04
C ASP A 209 10.24 12.23 4.97
N PRO A 210 9.74 11.68 3.85
CA PRO A 210 9.53 10.24 3.70
C PRO A 210 10.84 9.46 3.74
N ALA A 211 12.01 10.08 3.49
CA ALA A 211 13.30 9.41 3.53
C ALA A 211 13.74 9.05 4.96
N LYS A 212 13.11 9.63 5.98
CA LYS A 212 13.37 9.33 7.39
C LYS A 212 12.48 8.23 7.96
N LEU A 213 11.52 7.73 7.19
CA LEU A 213 10.64 6.65 7.65
C LEU A 213 11.44 5.36 7.82
N HIS A 214 11.15 4.64 8.89
CA HIS A 214 11.69 3.31 9.11
C HIS A 214 10.71 2.26 8.58
N LEU A 215 11.21 1.41 7.69
CA LEU A 215 10.46 0.29 7.16
C LEU A 215 10.98 -1.01 7.77
N LYS A 216 10.07 -1.78 8.38
CA LYS A 216 10.35 -3.08 8.95
C LYS A 216 9.36 -4.10 8.41
N THR A 217 9.84 -5.26 8.01
CA THR A 217 9.03 -6.46 7.78
C THR A 217 9.35 -7.46 8.87
N THR A 218 8.33 -8.09 9.42
CA THR A 218 8.44 -9.08 10.49
C THR A 218 7.76 -10.36 10.01
N VAL A 219 8.39 -11.52 10.21
CA VAL A 219 7.78 -12.83 9.90
C VAL A 219 7.88 -13.71 11.14
N ASP A 220 6.75 -14.27 11.58
CA ASP A 220 6.66 -15.10 12.79
C ASP A 220 7.25 -14.45 14.06
N GLY A 221 7.26 -13.12 14.10
CA GLY A 221 7.77 -12.31 15.23
C GLY A 221 9.25 -11.92 15.12
N GLU A 222 9.97 -12.40 14.09
CA GLU A 222 11.38 -12.05 13.81
C GLU A 222 11.51 -10.79 12.94
#